data_AF-A0A2M7RP49-F1
#
_entry.id   AF-A0A2M7RP49-F1
#
_cell.length_a   1.000
_cell.length_b   1.000
_cell.length_c   1.000
_cell.angle_alpha   90.00
_cell.angle_beta   90.00
_cell.angle_gamma   90.00
#
_symmetry.space_group_name_H-M   'P 1'
#
loop_
_entity.id
_entity.type
_entity.pdbx_description
1 polymer ?
#
loop_
_entity_poly.entity_id
_entity_poly.type
_entity_poly.pdbx_seq_one_letter_code
_entity_poly.pdbx_strand_id
1 'polypeptide(L)'
;MYEIKLPKVLFLTLVIARHFHKKHFINTNDLADLANEFANNLVRLRKDKKDYKYLEDTNFGGLRGNFSTLLTLRGLVKRGSRIVSYYGIGRDDRILNALLKGDIVLKPDDFTAHTANEKLKDLLETEAKLLTIRETQAHIKQRLERGDLPLERDHTNFPKESVVVSPSGQYFLRVLVNNYVNQGKKTIEYNLVNLWSGSKFKKKNIHPLFVIPSESDSWSKIYVIKNEDLFPHKPILLKLDTERMICTDKSGNTYQLYSLEEAIQTFSKQDENIPQRLSYDWDAVKTQNCESEAQEREVKEDEFSIFLEKFLNWGKSFSIDGKDVADIKVSSSGGPDVRLTFSGGTTQPLELEHNWKNYLDHDHQSNHAFSNCWVFAEENWDAQKVMRLFKTVKAEHNNRVPDVFLCLEGGQRRAYRANWEEETFEDVQLSFPNS
;
A
#
# COMPACT_ATOMS: atom_id res chain seq x y z
N MET A 1 5.99 -21.31 -7.45
CA MET A 1 5.20 -20.23 -6.82
C MET A 1 5.75 -20.04 -5.43
N TYR A 2 6.09 -18.82 -5.04
CA TYR A 2 6.58 -18.50 -3.70
C TYR A 2 5.39 -18.34 -2.74
N GLU A 3 5.57 -18.77 -1.50
CA GLU A 3 4.64 -18.58 -0.39
C GLU A 3 5.33 -17.73 0.67
N ILE A 4 4.64 -16.67 1.12
CA ILE A 4 5.17 -15.70 2.08
C ILE A 4 4.18 -15.58 3.23
N LYS A 5 4.61 -15.95 4.43
CA LYS A 5 3.82 -15.73 5.65
C LYS A 5 3.89 -14.27 6.06
N LEU A 6 2.74 -13.60 6.11
CA LEU A 6 2.68 -12.18 6.44
C LEU A 6 2.32 -11.97 7.92
N PRO A 7 2.90 -10.94 8.57
CA PRO A 7 2.35 -10.44 9.82
C PRO A 7 0.88 -10.06 9.62
N LYS A 8 0.05 -10.41 10.59
CA LYS A 8 -1.41 -10.23 10.51
C LYS A 8 -1.82 -8.80 10.13
N VAL A 9 -1.11 -7.80 10.64
CA VAL A 9 -1.39 -6.37 10.37
C VAL A 9 -1.10 -6.02 8.91
N LEU A 10 0.01 -6.51 8.35
CA LEU A 10 0.33 -6.34 6.92
C LEU A 10 -0.71 -7.05 6.06
N PHE A 11 -1.03 -8.31 6.37
CA PHE A 11 -2.07 -9.06 5.66
C PHE A 11 -3.41 -8.33 5.64
N LEU A 12 -3.89 -7.90 6.82
CA LEU A 12 -5.14 -7.17 6.98
C LEU A 12 -5.14 -5.88 6.14
N THR A 13 -4.04 -5.14 6.15
CA THR A 13 -3.92 -3.88 5.38
C THR A 13 -3.98 -4.16 3.88
N LEU A 14 -3.37 -5.23 3.40
CA LEU A 14 -3.46 -5.62 1.99
C LEU A 14 -4.87 -6.06 1.61
N VAL A 15 -5.57 -6.81 2.48
CA VAL A 15 -6.98 -7.19 2.26
C VAL A 15 -7.88 -5.96 2.16
N ILE A 16 -7.73 -5.00 3.07
CA ILE A 16 -8.46 -3.72 3.04
C ILE A 16 -8.12 -2.94 1.78
N ALA A 17 -6.82 -2.83 1.45
CA ALA A 17 -6.37 -2.10 0.28
C ALA A 17 -6.89 -2.70 -1.02
N ARG A 18 -7.01 -4.03 -1.11
CA ARG A 18 -7.65 -4.72 -2.24
C ARG A 18 -9.12 -4.39 -2.35
N HIS A 19 -9.86 -4.50 -1.24
CA HIS A 19 -11.32 -4.33 -1.27
C HIS A 19 -11.74 -2.87 -1.44
N PHE A 20 -11.00 -1.95 -0.81
CA PHE A 20 -11.27 -0.52 -0.85
C PHE A 20 -10.24 0.25 -1.68
N HIS A 21 -9.73 -0.35 -2.75
CA HIS A 21 -8.74 0.29 -3.63
C HIS A 21 -9.24 1.60 -4.25
N LYS A 22 -10.57 1.77 -4.35
CA LYS A 22 -11.26 2.99 -4.78
C LYS A 22 -11.30 4.10 -3.72
N LYS A 23 -11.13 3.75 -2.44
CA LYS A 23 -11.10 4.72 -1.34
C LYS A 23 -9.65 5.15 -1.15
N HIS A 24 -9.36 6.44 -1.32
CA HIS A 24 -8.10 7.01 -0.86
C HIS A 24 -8.01 6.88 0.67
N PHE A 25 -7.45 5.79 1.18
CA PHE A 25 -7.18 5.62 2.61
C PHE A 25 -5.86 6.31 2.92
N ILE A 26 -5.91 7.37 3.75
CA ILE A 26 -4.79 8.31 3.87
C ILE A 26 -4.14 8.23 5.26
N ASN A 27 -4.83 7.65 6.25
CA ASN A 27 -4.34 7.59 7.63
C ASN A 27 -4.79 6.34 8.40
N THR A 28 -4.26 6.19 9.61
CA THR A 28 -4.51 5.04 10.49
C THR A 28 -5.93 4.96 11.05
N ASN A 29 -6.68 6.08 11.12
CA ASN A 29 -8.10 6.07 11.48
C ASN A 29 -8.94 5.49 10.35
N ASP A 30 -8.74 5.99 9.12
CA ASP A 30 -9.46 5.50 7.93
C ASP A 30 -9.27 3.97 7.78
N LEU A 31 -8.05 3.48 7.97
CA LEU A 31 -7.76 2.03 7.96
C LEU A 31 -8.42 1.27 9.11
N ALA A 32 -8.44 1.83 10.32
CA ALA A 32 -9.08 1.18 11.47
C ALA A 32 -10.60 1.07 11.29
N ASP A 33 -11.24 2.09 10.75
CA ASP A 33 -12.68 2.09 10.50
C ASP A 33 -13.04 1.04 9.45
N LEU A 34 -12.33 1.01 8.31
CA LEU A 34 -12.52 0.01 7.25
C LEU A 34 -12.20 -1.41 7.71
N ALA A 35 -11.18 -1.59 8.55
CA ALA A 35 -10.85 -2.89 9.13
C ALA A 35 -12.02 -3.44 9.96
N ASN A 36 -12.66 -2.58 10.77
CA ASN A 36 -13.81 -2.95 11.59
C ASN A 36 -15.08 -3.19 10.76
N GLU A 37 -15.27 -2.45 9.66
CA GLU A 37 -16.40 -2.59 8.74
C GLU A 37 -16.33 -3.91 7.97
N PHE A 38 -15.20 -4.18 7.30
CA PHE A 38 -15.09 -5.25 6.30
C PHE A 38 -14.44 -6.53 6.82
N ALA A 39 -13.43 -6.40 7.70
CA ALA A 39 -12.60 -7.52 8.13
C ALA A 39 -12.79 -7.83 9.62
N ASN A 40 -14.04 -7.72 10.10
CA ASN A 40 -14.38 -7.87 11.51
C ASN A 40 -13.93 -9.22 12.13
N ASN A 41 -13.90 -10.28 11.32
CA ASN A 41 -13.44 -11.62 11.64
C ASN A 41 -11.91 -11.68 11.83
N LEU A 42 -11.17 -10.84 11.12
CA LEU A 42 -9.73 -10.69 11.28
C LEU A 42 -9.38 -9.73 12.43
N VAL A 43 -10.24 -8.76 12.74
CA VAL A 43 -9.96 -7.70 13.71
C VAL A 43 -10.34 -8.08 15.15
N ARG A 44 -11.45 -8.79 15.37
CA ARG A 44 -11.94 -9.12 16.72
C ARG A 44 -11.38 -10.45 17.22
N LEU A 45 -10.47 -10.41 18.19
CA LEU A 45 -9.86 -11.62 18.78
C LEU A 45 -10.18 -11.87 20.27
N ARG A 46 -11.00 -11.06 20.94
CA ARG A 46 -11.34 -11.30 22.37
C ARG A 46 -12.83 -11.08 22.65
N LYS A 47 -13.53 -12.19 22.93
CA LYS A 47 -14.99 -12.25 23.21
C LYS A 47 -15.36 -11.83 24.65
N ASP A 48 -14.37 -11.64 25.52
CA ASP A 48 -14.49 -11.44 26.97
C ASP A 48 -14.67 -9.97 27.40
N LYS A 49 -14.43 -8.99 26.52
CA LYS A 49 -14.64 -7.55 26.83
C LYS A 49 -15.84 -7.00 26.05
N LYS A 50 -16.99 -6.87 26.73
CA LYS A 50 -18.27 -6.35 26.17
C LYS A 50 -18.48 -4.84 26.37
N ASP A 51 -17.50 -4.14 26.92
CA ASP A 51 -17.67 -2.74 27.35
C ASP A 51 -17.46 -1.77 26.16
N TYR A 52 -18.43 -0.87 25.93
CA TYR A 52 -18.55 -0.03 24.73
C TYR A 52 -17.36 0.93 24.54
N LYS A 53 -16.64 1.24 25.63
CA LYS A 53 -15.40 2.05 25.62
C LYS A 53 -14.23 1.39 24.88
N TYR A 54 -14.30 0.08 24.60
CA TYR A 54 -13.26 -0.68 23.87
C TYR A 54 -13.70 -1.09 22.46
N LEU A 55 -14.80 -0.55 21.92
CA LEU A 55 -15.18 -0.80 20.53
C LEU A 55 -14.15 -0.27 19.52
N GLU A 56 -13.37 0.74 19.90
CA GLU A 56 -12.21 1.23 19.13
C GLU A 56 -10.86 0.62 19.56
N ASP A 57 -10.84 -0.15 20.65
CA ASP A 57 -9.61 -0.65 21.28
C ASP A 57 -9.58 -2.19 21.22
N THR A 58 -9.11 -2.69 20.08
CA THR A 58 -8.84 -4.12 19.91
C THR A 58 -7.74 -4.56 20.87
N ASN A 59 -7.73 -5.80 21.31
CA ASN A 59 -6.73 -6.33 22.25
C ASN A 59 -5.31 -6.53 21.70
N PHE A 60 -4.99 -5.95 20.55
CA PHE A 60 -3.65 -5.59 20.10
C PHE A 60 -3.52 -4.11 20.39
N GLY A 61 -2.53 -3.64 21.16
CA GLY A 61 -2.35 -2.20 21.44
C GLY A 61 -2.77 -1.36 20.24
N GLY A 62 -3.80 -0.50 20.43
CA GLY A 62 -4.86 -0.25 19.44
C GLY A 62 -4.43 -0.29 17.97
N LEU A 63 -5.24 -0.92 17.08
CA LEU A 63 -5.02 -1.05 15.63
C LEU A 63 -4.28 0.12 14.97
N ARG A 64 -4.65 1.34 15.34
CA ARG A 64 -4.04 2.59 14.85
C ARG A 64 -2.53 2.65 15.09
N GLY A 65 -2.05 2.18 16.23
CA GLY A 65 -0.64 2.06 16.57
C GLY A 65 0.08 1.06 15.66
N ASN A 66 -0.50 -0.11 15.43
CA ASN A 66 0.10 -1.11 14.53
C ASN A 66 0.09 -0.64 13.07
N PHE A 67 -0.96 0.03 12.61
CA PHE A 67 -0.95 0.65 11.29
C PHE A 67 0.08 1.79 11.21
N SER A 68 0.32 2.53 12.29
CA SER A 68 1.31 3.60 12.30
C SER A 68 2.74 3.11 12.15
N THR A 69 3.04 1.88 12.58
CA THR A 69 4.33 1.21 12.38
C THR A 69 4.39 0.49 11.04
N LEU A 70 3.26 0.08 10.46
CA LEU A 70 3.23 -0.52 9.12
C LEU A 70 3.40 0.52 8.00
N LEU A 71 2.75 1.67 8.13
CA LEU A 71 2.65 2.65 7.06
C LEU A 71 3.95 3.42 6.83
N THR A 72 4.31 3.59 5.56
CA THR A 72 5.44 4.40 5.11
C THR A 72 4.95 5.80 4.78
N LEU A 73 5.60 6.84 5.32
CA LEU A 73 5.33 8.22 4.92
C LEU A 73 5.78 8.40 3.47
N ARG A 74 4.86 8.84 2.62
CA ARG A 74 5.10 9.18 1.21
C ARG A 74 5.39 10.67 1.03
N GLY A 75 4.78 11.51 1.86
CA GLY A 75 4.85 12.94 1.70
C GLY A 75 3.74 13.70 2.41
N LEU A 76 3.48 14.92 1.96
CA LEU A 76 2.34 15.74 2.38
C LEU A 76 1.43 16.04 1.18
N VAL A 77 0.11 15.97 1.39
CA VAL A 77 -0.90 16.24 0.34
C VAL A 77 -2.00 17.16 0.85
N LYS A 78 -2.65 17.87 -0.09
CA LYS A 78 -3.78 18.75 0.21
C LYS A 78 -5.08 17.96 0.14
N ARG A 79 -5.81 17.89 1.25
CA ARG A 79 -7.15 17.30 1.34
C ARG A 79 -8.15 18.38 1.73
N GLY A 80 -8.89 18.86 0.73
CA GLY A 80 -9.77 20.03 0.88
C GLY A 80 -8.97 21.28 1.29
N SER A 81 -9.30 21.86 2.44
CA SER A 81 -8.61 23.04 2.99
C SER A 81 -7.40 22.71 3.88
N ARG A 82 -7.08 21.43 4.10
CA ARG A 82 -6.02 21.01 5.03
C ARG A 82 -4.88 20.33 4.28
N ILE A 83 -3.65 20.49 4.79
CA ILE A 83 -2.48 19.70 4.37
C ILE A 83 -2.27 18.59 5.40
N VAL A 84 -2.22 17.35 4.95
CA VAL A 84 -2.09 16.15 5.78
C VAL A 84 -0.93 15.28 5.32
N SER A 85 -0.38 14.49 6.23
CA SER A 85 0.61 13.47 5.88
C SER A 85 -0.04 12.36 5.04
N TYR A 86 0.61 12.02 3.93
CA TYR A 86 0.21 10.95 3.04
C TYR A 86 1.07 9.72 3.30
N TYR A 87 0.42 8.58 3.46
CA TYR A 87 1.05 7.31 3.80
C TYR A 87 0.65 6.23 2.80
N GLY A 88 1.51 5.21 2.64
CA GLY A 88 1.22 4.04 1.82
C GLY A 88 1.89 2.77 2.36
N ILE A 89 1.60 1.64 1.72
CA ILE A 89 2.26 0.34 1.96
C ILE A 89 3.45 0.26 1.01
N GLY A 90 4.64 -0.15 1.46
CA GLY A 90 5.82 -0.13 0.59
C GLY A 90 6.48 1.24 0.49
N ARG A 91 7.48 1.37 -0.40
CA ARG A 91 8.08 2.66 -0.82
C ARG A 91 7.33 3.34 -1.97
N ASP A 92 6.59 2.57 -2.75
CA ASP A 92 5.78 3.00 -3.88
C ASP A 92 4.60 2.03 -4.04
N ASP A 93 3.80 2.21 -5.09
CA ASP A 93 2.56 1.45 -5.28
C ASP A 93 2.77 0.06 -5.91
N ARG A 94 4.02 -0.44 -6.04
CA ARG A 94 4.27 -1.75 -6.67
C ARG A 94 3.54 -2.90 -5.99
N ILE A 95 3.49 -2.93 -4.65
CA ILE A 95 2.77 -3.98 -3.91
C ILE A 95 1.27 -3.88 -4.18
N LEU A 96 0.71 -2.67 -4.12
CA LEU A 96 -0.71 -2.44 -4.38
C LEU A 96 -1.08 -2.78 -5.83
N ASN A 97 -0.30 -2.33 -6.79
CA ASN A 97 -0.52 -2.62 -8.21
C ASN A 97 -0.41 -4.12 -8.50
N ALA A 98 0.55 -4.83 -7.90
CA ALA A 98 0.68 -6.27 -8.05
C ALA A 98 -0.51 -7.02 -7.42
N LEU A 99 -1.04 -6.52 -6.30
CA LEU A 99 -2.24 -7.04 -5.66
C LEU A 99 -3.47 -6.87 -6.57
N LEU A 100 -3.65 -5.67 -7.15
CA LEU A 100 -4.75 -5.35 -8.06
C LEU A 100 -4.63 -6.07 -9.41
N LYS A 101 -3.43 -6.49 -9.80
CA LYS A 101 -3.21 -7.31 -10.98
C LYS A 101 -3.29 -8.81 -10.73
N GLY A 102 -3.51 -9.25 -9.48
CA GLY A 102 -3.54 -10.67 -9.12
C GLY A 102 -2.17 -11.37 -9.18
N ASP A 103 -1.07 -10.60 -9.25
CA ASP A 103 0.29 -11.13 -9.18
C ASP A 103 0.69 -11.45 -7.72
N ILE A 104 -0.06 -10.89 -6.76
CA ILE A 104 -0.05 -11.28 -5.35
C ILE A 104 -1.45 -11.80 -4.99
N VAL A 105 -1.53 -13.09 -4.68
CA VAL A 105 -2.76 -13.74 -4.20
C VAL A 105 -2.67 -13.85 -2.68
N LEU A 106 -3.72 -13.43 -1.97
CA LEU A 106 -3.76 -13.52 -0.51
C LEU A 106 -4.62 -14.72 -0.10
N LYS A 107 -4.16 -15.51 0.87
CA LYS A 107 -4.89 -16.63 1.47
C LYS A 107 -5.24 -16.28 2.92
N PRO A 108 -6.53 -16.03 3.23
CA PRO A 108 -6.97 -15.60 4.55
C PRO A 108 -6.76 -16.64 5.66
N ASP A 109 -6.80 -17.93 5.35
CA ASP A 109 -6.84 -19.00 6.35
C ASP A 109 -5.58 -19.07 7.23
N ASP A 110 -4.42 -18.71 6.67
CA ASP A 110 -3.12 -18.80 7.32
C ASP A 110 -2.28 -17.50 7.23
N PHE A 111 -2.88 -16.41 6.75
CA PHE A 111 -2.25 -15.12 6.53
C PHE A 111 -1.05 -15.16 5.56
N THR A 112 -1.14 -16.01 4.54
CA THR A 112 -0.09 -16.11 3.51
C THR A 112 -0.40 -15.32 2.24
N ALA A 113 0.66 -14.93 1.55
CA ALA A 113 0.61 -14.37 0.21
C ALA A 113 1.37 -15.29 -0.74
N HIS A 114 0.84 -15.50 -1.94
CA HIS A 114 1.50 -16.22 -3.02
C HIS A 114 1.83 -15.30 -4.18
N THR A 115 3.00 -15.50 -4.78
CA THR A 115 3.40 -14.83 -6.01
C THR A 115 4.35 -15.72 -6.82
N ALA A 116 4.34 -15.58 -8.14
CA ALA A 116 5.34 -16.21 -9.00
C ALA A 116 6.61 -15.34 -9.15
N ASN A 117 6.59 -14.09 -8.69
CA ASN A 117 7.66 -13.12 -8.91
C ASN A 117 8.54 -12.97 -7.67
N GLU A 118 9.81 -13.35 -7.78
CA GLU A 118 10.81 -13.25 -6.71
C GLU A 118 10.96 -11.81 -6.18
N LYS A 119 10.92 -10.79 -7.06
CA LYS A 119 11.00 -9.38 -6.63
C LYS A 119 9.80 -8.96 -5.79
N LEU A 120 8.61 -9.52 -6.04
CA LEU A 120 7.42 -9.25 -5.23
C LEU A 120 7.48 -9.97 -3.88
N LYS A 121 8.02 -11.20 -3.85
CA LYS A 121 8.34 -11.90 -2.60
C LYS A 121 9.26 -11.04 -1.74
N ASP A 122 10.38 -10.58 -2.29
CA ASP A 122 11.37 -9.79 -1.55
C ASP A 122 10.79 -8.46 -1.01
N LEU A 123 9.89 -7.83 -1.78
CA LEU A 123 9.18 -6.63 -1.33
C LEU A 123 8.26 -6.93 -0.13
N LEU A 124 7.46 -7.99 -0.19
CA LEU A 124 6.57 -8.37 0.92
C LEU A 124 7.35 -8.74 2.19
N GLU A 125 8.42 -9.52 2.06
CA GLU A 125 9.30 -9.87 3.19
C GLU A 125 10.00 -8.64 3.76
N THR A 126 10.38 -7.69 2.92
CA THR A 126 10.97 -6.43 3.36
C THR A 126 9.98 -5.57 4.15
N GLU A 127 8.73 -5.47 3.71
CA GLU A 127 7.69 -4.74 4.45
C GLU A 127 7.35 -5.43 5.78
N ALA A 128 7.30 -6.76 5.81
CA ALA A 128 7.15 -7.52 7.05
C ALA A 128 8.29 -7.24 8.03
N LYS A 129 9.54 -7.22 7.55
CA LYS A 129 10.71 -6.88 8.36
C LYS A 129 10.67 -5.43 8.85
N LEU A 130 10.29 -4.48 8.00
CA LEU A 130 10.18 -3.06 8.35
C LEU A 130 9.12 -2.82 9.43
N LEU A 131 7.98 -3.53 9.37
CA LEU A 131 6.98 -3.51 10.43
C LEU A 131 7.61 -3.89 11.78
N THR A 132 8.30 -5.03 11.85
CA THR A 132 8.96 -5.48 13.09
C THR A 132 10.01 -4.48 13.59
N ILE A 133 10.82 -3.92 12.68
CA ILE A 133 11.82 -2.90 13.02
C ILE A 133 11.14 -1.69 13.66
N ARG A 134 10.13 -1.14 13.00
CA ARG A 134 9.43 0.07 13.45
C ARG A 134 8.62 -0.18 14.72
N GLU A 135 8.00 -1.33 14.89
CA GLU A 135 7.35 -1.73 16.15
C GLU A 135 8.35 -1.78 17.30
N THR A 136 9.48 -2.45 17.11
CA THR A 136 10.52 -2.53 18.15
C THR A 136 11.06 -1.14 18.47
N GLN A 137 11.28 -0.29 17.47
CA GLN A 137 11.70 1.10 17.65
C GLN A 137 10.60 1.96 18.30
N ALA A 138 9.32 1.66 18.05
CA ALA A 138 8.18 2.32 18.67
C ALA A 138 8.14 2.14 20.19
N HIS A 139 8.59 0.99 20.67
CA HIS A 139 8.61 0.63 22.09
C HIS A 139 9.91 1.00 22.81
N ILE A 140 10.48 2.18 22.54
CA ILE A 140 11.68 2.69 23.25
C ILE A 140 11.58 2.57 24.78
N LYS A 141 10.38 2.70 25.36
CA LYS A 141 10.13 2.53 26.80
C LYS A 141 10.69 1.21 27.35
N GLN A 142 10.52 0.12 26.61
CA GLN A 142 11.00 -1.20 27.03
C GLN A 142 12.54 -1.26 27.09
N ARG A 143 13.24 -0.49 26.26
CA ARG A 143 14.70 -0.37 26.28
C ARG A 143 15.17 0.46 27.48
N LEU A 144 14.47 1.56 27.77
CA LEU A 144 14.75 2.40 28.94
C LEU A 144 14.57 1.60 30.25
N GLU A 145 13.51 0.81 30.36
CA GLU A 145 13.23 -0.04 31.54
C GLU A 145 14.30 -1.11 31.78
N ARG A 146 15.00 -1.56 30.72
CA ARG A 146 16.12 -2.50 30.81
C ARG A 146 17.45 -1.84 31.17
N GLY A 147 17.51 -0.51 31.16
CA GLY A 147 18.75 0.25 31.33
C GLY A 147 19.66 0.25 30.10
N ASP A 148 19.13 -0.08 28.91
CA ASP A 148 19.92 -0.19 27.67
C ASP A 148 20.39 1.18 27.16
N LEU A 149 19.80 2.28 27.64
CA LEU A 149 20.07 3.64 27.20
C LEU A 149 20.26 4.58 28.40
N PRO A 150 21.24 5.51 28.35
CA PRO A 150 21.47 6.50 29.41
C PRO A 150 20.49 7.68 29.31
N LEU A 151 19.19 7.39 29.18
CA LEU A 151 18.12 8.35 28.94
C LEU A 151 16.91 8.00 29.80
N GLU A 152 16.09 8.99 30.11
CA GLU A 152 14.83 8.82 30.84
C GLU A 152 13.67 9.40 30.04
N ARG A 153 12.45 8.97 30.36
CA ARG A 153 11.25 9.48 29.69
C ARG A 153 10.73 10.73 30.39
N ASP A 154 10.49 11.79 29.64
CA ASP A 154 9.82 12.98 30.16
C ASP A 154 8.30 12.84 30.09
N HIS A 155 7.74 12.20 31.12
CA HIS A 155 6.30 12.03 31.27
C HIS A 155 5.56 13.35 31.59
N THR A 156 6.27 14.37 32.05
CA THR A 156 5.68 15.64 32.49
C THR A 156 5.34 16.51 31.29
N ASN A 157 6.28 16.72 30.38
CA ASN A 157 6.06 17.59 29.22
C ASN A 157 5.54 16.81 28.00
N PHE A 158 5.82 15.51 27.92
CA PHE A 158 5.54 14.65 26.75
C PHE A 158 4.94 13.28 27.15
N PRO A 159 3.75 13.26 27.78
CA PRO A 159 3.16 12.03 28.31
C PRO A 159 2.85 10.98 27.23
N LYS A 160 2.54 11.40 25.99
CA LYS A 160 2.13 10.50 24.91
C LYS A 160 3.27 10.23 23.92
N GLU A 161 4.28 11.07 23.92
CA GLU A 161 5.35 11.01 22.93
C GLU A 161 6.58 10.28 23.44
N SER A 162 7.37 9.78 22.50
CA SER A 162 8.66 9.14 22.79
C SER A 162 9.78 10.17 22.85
N VAL A 163 9.56 11.23 23.63
CA VAL A 163 10.60 12.19 23.98
C VAL A 163 11.33 11.68 25.22
N VAL A 164 12.64 11.66 25.13
CA VAL A 164 13.53 11.19 26.19
C VAL A 164 14.57 12.26 26.51
N VAL A 165 15.07 12.26 27.72
CA VAL A 165 15.97 13.29 28.26
C VAL A 165 17.21 12.64 28.84
N SER A 166 18.37 13.24 28.62
CA SER A 166 19.61 12.83 29.28
C SER A 166 19.71 13.41 30.69
N PRO A 167 20.53 12.84 31.57
CA PRO A 167 20.84 13.44 32.88
C PRO A 167 21.40 14.87 32.77
N SER A 168 22.05 15.20 31.66
CA SER A 168 22.65 16.51 31.40
C SER A 168 21.68 17.54 30.80
N GLY A 169 20.43 17.14 30.49
CA GLY A 169 19.34 18.04 30.09
C GLY A 169 19.15 18.22 28.57
N GLN A 170 19.75 17.35 27.74
CA GLN A 170 19.48 17.27 26.30
C GLN A 170 18.22 16.44 26.07
N TYR A 171 17.36 16.91 25.16
CA TYR A 171 16.12 16.23 24.80
C TYR A 171 16.26 15.57 23.44
N PHE A 172 15.76 14.35 23.34
CA PHE A 172 15.78 13.58 22.10
C PHE A 172 14.38 13.09 21.73
N LEU A 173 14.07 13.10 20.44
CA LEU A 173 12.89 12.43 19.90
C LEU A 173 13.34 11.26 19.04
N ARG A 174 12.90 10.07 19.40
CA ARG A 174 13.15 8.89 18.57
C ARG A 174 12.43 9.00 17.24
N VAL A 175 13.20 8.91 16.17
CA VAL A 175 12.75 8.91 14.77
C VAL A 175 12.65 7.48 14.28
N LEU A 176 11.54 7.14 13.63
CA LEU A 176 11.33 5.80 13.07
C LEU A 176 11.96 5.69 11.68
N VAL A 177 12.49 4.49 11.40
CA VAL A 177 12.81 4.07 10.03
C VAL A 177 11.55 4.22 9.16
N ASN A 178 11.67 4.96 8.06
CA ASN A 178 10.60 5.14 7.07
C ASN A 178 10.65 4.07 5.97
N ASN A 179 11.77 3.79 5.31
CA ASN A 179 11.87 2.68 4.36
C ASN A 179 13.35 2.41 3.99
N TYR A 180 13.62 1.34 3.25
CA TYR A 180 14.86 1.18 2.50
C TYR A 180 14.74 1.83 1.12
N VAL A 181 15.74 2.62 0.72
CA VAL A 181 15.73 3.34 -0.56
C VAL A 181 16.29 2.48 -1.70
N ASN A 182 17.22 1.57 -1.43
CA ASN A 182 17.85 0.73 -2.44
C ASN A 182 17.66 -0.77 -2.17
N GLN A 183 17.79 -1.58 -3.22
CA GLN A 183 17.64 -3.05 -3.12
C GLN A 183 18.66 -3.67 -2.17
N GLY A 184 19.88 -3.11 -2.10
CA GLY A 184 20.90 -3.54 -1.15
C GLY A 184 20.62 -3.15 0.31
N LYS A 185 19.53 -2.42 0.60
CA LYS A 185 19.14 -1.95 1.95
C LYS A 185 20.25 -1.16 2.67
N LYS A 186 21.15 -0.56 1.88
CA LYS A 186 22.30 0.25 2.33
C LYS A 186 21.92 1.71 2.60
N THR A 187 20.76 2.13 2.08
CA THR A 187 20.25 3.47 2.33
C THR A 187 18.92 3.38 3.05
N ILE A 188 18.85 3.97 4.24
CA ILE A 188 17.67 3.98 5.10
C ILE A 188 17.08 5.38 5.08
N GLU A 189 15.78 5.48 4.82
CA GLU A 189 15.03 6.71 4.94
C GLU A 189 14.38 6.82 6.32
N TYR A 190 14.29 8.02 6.88
CA TYR A 190 13.72 8.30 8.20
C TYR A 190 12.63 9.38 8.11
N ASN A 191 11.58 9.26 8.94
CA ASN A 191 10.43 10.16 8.96
C ASN A 191 10.54 11.21 10.09
N LEU A 192 10.75 12.48 9.73
CA LEU A 192 10.91 13.59 10.67
C LEU A 192 9.62 14.41 10.88
N VAL A 193 8.47 14.06 10.29
CA VAL A 193 7.22 14.84 10.45
C VAL A 193 6.86 15.07 11.92
N ASN A 194 7.07 14.05 12.77
CA ASN A 194 6.78 14.15 14.19
C ASN A 194 7.72 15.10 14.96
N LEU A 195 8.97 15.29 14.49
CA LEU A 195 9.90 16.28 15.04
C LEU A 195 9.39 17.69 14.81
N TRP A 196 8.94 17.95 13.57
CA TRP A 196 8.49 19.25 13.10
C TRP A 196 7.09 19.65 13.57
N SER A 197 6.30 18.70 14.10
CA SER A 197 4.96 19.00 14.64
C SER A 197 5.02 20.11 15.72
N GLY A 198 4.51 21.29 15.37
CA GLY A 198 4.94 22.57 15.96
C GLY A 198 4.74 22.76 17.46
N SER A 199 3.86 22.01 18.13
CA SER A 199 3.61 22.16 19.57
C SER A 199 4.76 21.64 20.45
N LYS A 200 5.56 20.67 19.96
CA LYS A 200 6.69 20.09 20.72
C LYS A 200 7.94 20.92 20.54
N PHE A 201 8.22 21.25 19.29
CA PHE A 201 9.37 22.02 18.87
C PHE A 201 9.43 23.40 19.52
N LYS A 202 8.28 24.04 19.72
CA LYS A 202 8.19 25.32 20.42
C LYS A 202 8.48 25.21 21.92
N LYS A 203 8.23 24.06 22.55
CA LYS A 203 8.42 23.88 24.01
C LYS A 203 9.88 23.64 24.39
N LYS A 204 10.57 22.74 23.68
CA LYS A 204 11.91 22.27 24.05
C LYS A 204 12.78 22.16 22.81
N ASN A 205 14.09 22.34 22.97
CA ASN A 205 15.06 22.02 21.92
C ASN A 205 15.27 20.51 21.88
N ILE A 206 14.76 19.86 20.82
CA ILE A 206 14.68 18.40 20.72
C ILE A 206 15.51 17.92 19.54
N HIS A 207 16.44 17.01 19.81
CA HIS A 207 17.34 16.42 18.82
C HIS A 207 16.77 15.09 18.29
N PRO A 208 16.69 14.87 16.97
CA PRO A 208 16.25 13.58 16.46
C PRO A 208 17.28 12.48 16.72
N LEU A 209 16.80 11.40 17.36
CA LEU A 209 17.54 10.18 17.63
C LEU A 209 17.15 9.11 16.62
N PHE A 210 18.13 8.68 15.83
CA PHE A 210 18.01 7.68 14.78
C PHE A 210 18.55 6.35 15.25
N VAL A 211 17.92 5.29 14.78
CA VAL A 211 18.32 3.92 15.06
C VAL A 211 18.57 3.22 13.73
N ILE A 212 19.78 2.71 13.54
CA ILE A 212 20.17 1.91 12.39
C ILE A 212 19.99 0.43 12.78
N PRO A 213 19.02 -0.29 12.19
CA PRO A 213 18.85 -1.71 12.44
C PRO A 213 19.96 -2.53 11.75
N SER A 214 20.28 -3.69 12.34
CA SER A 214 21.05 -4.75 11.69
C SER A 214 20.13 -5.89 11.23
N GLU A 215 20.69 -7.01 10.79
CA GLU A 215 19.88 -8.18 10.45
C GLU A 215 19.20 -8.83 11.66
N SER A 216 19.87 -8.80 12.83
CA SER A 216 19.42 -9.46 14.05
C SER A 216 18.89 -8.51 15.12
N ASP A 217 19.17 -7.22 15.02
CA ASP A 217 18.78 -6.22 16.04
C ASP A 217 18.22 -4.94 15.42
N SER A 218 16.95 -4.67 15.68
CA SER A 218 16.25 -3.44 15.27
C SER A 218 16.79 -2.18 15.94
N TRP A 219 17.61 -2.33 16.99
CA TRP A 219 18.25 -1.29 17.79
C TRP A 219 19.78 -1.28 17.73
N SER A 220 20.36 -1.81 16.65
CA SER A 220 21.81 -2.08 16.58
C SER A 220 22.70 -0.86 16.81
N LYS A 221 22.52 0.25 16.09
CA LYS A 221 23.33 1.47 16.29
C LYS A 221 22.44 2.70 16.46
N ILE A 222 22.87 3.61 17.33
CA ILE A 222 22.12 4.83 17.66
C ILE A 222 22.95 6.05 17.30
N TYR A 223 22.34 6.96 16.55
CA TYR A 223 22.94 8.22 16.15
C TYR A 223 21.97 9.37 16.40
N VAL A 224 22.52 10.57 16.51
CA VAL A 224 21.75 11.79 16.73
C VAL A 224 22.22 12.86 15.75
N ILE A 225 21.28 13.68 15.27
CA ILE A 225 21.61 14.90 14.52
C ILE A 225 21.28 16.09 15.42
N LYS A 226 22.16 17.09 15.43
CA LYS A 226 21.93 18.33 16.16
C LYS A 226 20.75 19.07 15.52
N ASN A 227 19.83 19.57 16.34
CA ASN A 227 18.56 20.07 15.82
C ASN A 227 18.77 21.36 15.03
N GLU A 228 19.71 22.18 15.50
CA GLU A 228 20.23 23.40 14.91
C GLU A 228 20.62 23.24 13.45
N ASP A 229 21.24 22.13 13.10
CA ASP A 229 21.70 21.84 11.74
C ASP A 229 20.52 21.60 10.78
N LEU A 230 19.36 21.20 11.32
CA LEU A 230 18.16 20.91 10.54
C LEU A 230 17.27 22.14 10.30
N PHE A 231 17.36 23.20 11.13
CA PHE A 231 16.52 24.39 11.01
C PHE A 231 16.57 25.11 9.65
N PRO A 232 17.73 25.23 8.97
CA PRO A 232 17.79 25.94 7.70
C PRO A 232 16.88 25.31 6.64
N HIS A 233 16.85 23.97 6.57
CA HIS A 233 16.22 23.23 5.49
C HIS A 233 14.93 22.50 5.90
N LYS A 234 14.72 22.28 7.20
CA LYS A 234 13.50 21.70 7.79
C LYS A 234 13.05 20.40 7.09
N PRO A 235 13.94 19.42 6.87
CA PRO A 235 13.65 18.25 6.04
C PRO A 235 12.61 17.33 6.71
N ILE A 236 11.56 16.94 5.98
CA ILE A 236 10.56 15.97 6.47
C ILE A 236 11.02 14.51 6.35
N LEU A 237 11.98 14.25 5.46
CA LEU A 237 12.60 12.95 5.22
C LEU A 237 14.12 13.12 5.16
N LEU A 238 14.84 12.17 5.75
CA LEU A 238 16.30 12.07 5.66
C LEU A 238 16.70 10.70 5.17
N LYS A 239 17.77 10.62 4.38
CA LYS A 239 18.35 9.40 3.84
C LYS A 239 19.76 9.22 4.39
N LEU A 240 19.96 8.09 5.06
CA LEU A 240 21.25 7.68 5.59
C LEU A 240 21.84 6.58 4.73
N ASP A 241 22.98 6.85 4.11
CA ASP A 241 23.87 5.83 3.57
C ASP A 241 24.64 5.18 4.72
N THR A 242 24.37 3.91 5.00
CA THR A 242 24.96 3.19 6.14
C THR A 242 26.39 2.70 5.88
N GLU A 243 26.87 2.75 4.64
CA GLU A 243 28.27 2.41 4.31
C GLU A 243 29.15 3.64 4.50
N ARG A 244 28.71 4.77 3.96
CA ARG A 244 29.46 6.04 4.03
C ARG A 244 29.18 6.82 5.33
N MET A 245 28.13 6.45 6.05
CA MET A 245 27.63 7.18 7.22
C MET A 245 27.29 8.65 6.91
N ILE A 246 26.75 8.90 5.71
CA ILE A 246 26.34 10.22 5.24
C ILE A 246 24.82 10.32 5.31
N CYS A 247 24.32 11.32 6.03
CA CYS A 247 22.89 11.63 6.11
C CYS A 247 22.57 12.84 5.23
N THR A 248 21.59 12.70 4.32
CA THR A 248 21.21 13.76 3.38
C THR A 248 19.69 13.97 3.32
N ASP A 249 19.24 15.17 2.98
CA ASP A 249 17.84 15.41 2.63
C ASP A 249 17.58 15.29 1.12
N LYS A 250 16.33 15.56 0.70
CA LYS A 250 15.92 15.52 -0.71
C LYS A 250 16.65 16.54 -1.60
N SER A 251 17.13 17.63 -1.03
CA SER A 251 17.85 18.69 -1.73
C SER A 251 19.36 18.46 -1.76
N GLY A 252 19.85 17.37 -1.14
CA GLY A 252 21.25 17.03 -1.07
C GLY A 252 22.02 17.73 0.04
N ASN A 253 21.35 18.41 0.98
CA ASN A 253 22.04 18.97 2.14
C ASN A 253 22.49 17.81 3.05
N THR A 254 23.72 17.90 3.54
CA THR A 254 24.34 16.86 4.36
C THR A 254 24.30 17.22 5.83
N TYR A 255 24.03 16.23 6.69
CA TYR A 255 23.92 16.39 8.12
C TYR A 255 24.89 15.44 8.84
N GLN A 256 25.62 15.98 9.81
CA GLN A 256 26.56 15.22 10.61
C GLN A 256 25.82 14.31 11.59
N LEU A 257 26.25 13.05 11.65
CA LEU A 257 25.78 12.09 12.65
C LEU A 257 26.75 12.06 13.81
N TYR A 258 26.18 12.09 15.02
CA TYR A 258 26.89 12.00 16.28
C TYR A 258 26.47 10.74 17.02
N SER A 259 27.37 10.14 17.79
CA SER A 259 26.99 9.05 18.69
C SER A 259 26.08 9.60 19.79
N LEU A 260 25.28 8.74 20.43
CA LEU A 260 24.45 9.17 21.56
C LEU A 260 25.30 9.72 22.73
N GLU A 261 26.44 9.10 23.01
CA GLU A 261 27.36 9.54 24.07
C GLU A 261 27.89 10.96 23.81
N GLU A 262 28.36 11.21 22.59
CA GLU A 262 28.86 12.52 22.18
C GLU A 262 27.74 13.57 22.22
N ALA A 263 26.54 13.22 21.77
CA ALA A 263 25.39 14.12 21.78
C ALA A 263 24.99 14.52 23.21
N ILE A 264 25.01 13.58 24.17
CA ILE A 264 24.71 13.88 25.59
C ILE A 264 25.74 14.87 26.17
N GLN A 265 26.99 14.81 25.74
CA GLN A 265 28.05 15.67 26.26
C GLN A 265 28.08 17.05 25.60
N THR A 266 27.81 17.12 24.29
CA THR A 266 28.14 18.29 23.47
C THR A 266 26.94 19.06 22.95
N PHE A 267 25.75 18.45 22.90
CA PHE A 267 24.58 19.13 22.35
C PHE A 267 24.01 20.14 23.33
N SER A 268 23.37 21.15 22.75
CA SER A 268 22.55 22.15 23.41
C SER A 268 21.47 21.55 24.29
N LYS A 269 21.11 22.23 25.37
CA LYS A 269 20.09 21.77 26.31
C LYS A 269 18.69 22.23 25.89
N GLN A 270 17.72 21.77 26.67
CA GLN A 270 16.28 21.97 26.46
C GLN A 270 15.81 23.41 26.21
N ASP A 271 16.46 24.41 26.82
CA ASP A 271 16.01 25.82 26.79
C ASP A 271 16.85 26.68 25.81
N GLU A 272 17.63 26.04 24.95
CA GLU A 272 18.44 26.73 23.93
C GLU A 272 17.62 27.05 22.66
N ASN A 273 18.16 27.90 21.79
CA ASN A 273 17.60 28.26 20.48
C ASN A 273 16.16 28.78 20.52
N ILE A 274 15.76 29.43 21.62
CA ILE A 274 14.38 29.91 21.83
C ILE A 274 13.92 30.80 20.65
N PRO A 275 14.68 31.80 20.18
CA PRO A 275 14.22 32.67 19.08
C PRO A 275 13.89 31.88 17.80
N GLN A 276 14.78 30.96 17.40
CA GLN A 276 14.60 30.13 16.21
C GLN A 276 13.38 29.19 16.36
N ARG A 277 13.19 28.60 17.54
CA ARG A 277 12.05 27.72 17.85
C ARG A 277 10.73 28.48 17.87
N LEU A 278 10.70 29.69 18.41
CA LEU A 278 9.48 30.51 18.44
C LEU A 278 9.12 31.05 17.05
N SER A 279 10.12 31.38 16.21
CA SER A 279 9.91 31.77 14.82
C SER A 279 9.48 30.62 13.89
N TYR A 280 9.52 29.38 14.37
CA TYR A 280 9.19 28.21 13.57
C TYR A 280 7.70 28.17 13.22
N ASP A 281 7.41 28.15 11.92
CA ASP A 281 6.07 28.02 11.37
C ASP A 281 5.89 26.66 10.68
N TRP A 282 5.12 25.78 11.32
CA TRP A 282 4.80 24.47 10.79
C TRP A 282 3.90 24.54 9.56
N ASP A 283 3.01 25.52 9.46
CA ASP A 283 2.09 25.64 8.33
C ASP A 283 2.83 26.02 7.05
N ALA A 284 3.84 26.91 7.16
CA ALA A 284 4.76 27.21 6.07
C ALA A 284 5.53 25.98 5.59
N VAL A 285 6.08 25.18 6.51
CA VAL A 285 6.82 23.95 6.18
C VAL A 285 5.93 22.91 5.49
N LYS A 286 4.68 22.73 5.98
CA LYS A 286 3.72 21.84 5.34
C LYS A 286 3.40 22.26 3.92
N THR A 287 3.16 23.55 3.72
CA THR A 287 2.81 24.12 2.40
C THR A 287 3.92 23.90 1.39
N GLN A 288 5.16 24.25 1.75
CA GLN A 288 6.33 24.06 0.89
C GLN A 288 6.54 22.60 0.49
N ASN A 289 6.35 21.65 1.40
CA ASN A 289 6.54 20.24 1.08
C ASN A 289 5.36 19.64 0.29
N CYS A 290 4.13 20.06 0.59
CA CYS A 290 2.93 19.60 -0.13
C CYS A 290 2.92 19.99 -1.60
N GLU A 291 3.28 21.24 -1.92
CA GLU A 291 3.29 21.74 -3.30
C GLU A 291 4.31 21.02 -4.19
N SER A 292 5.35 20.43 -3.58
CA SER A 292 6.34 19.62 -4.29
C SER A 292 5.92 18.15 -4.54
N GLU A 293 4.83 17.68 -3.93
CA GLU A 293 4.50 16.24 -3.83
C GLU A 293 3.08 15.86 -4.29
N ALA A 294 2.24 16.85 -4.63
CA ALA A 294 0.84 16.60 -4.99
C ALA A 294 0.68 16.05 -6.42
N GLN A 295 0.70 14.72 -6.55
CA GLN A 295 -0.06 14.02 -7.60
C GLN A 295 -1.02 13.05 -6.93
N GLU A 296 -2.12 13.56 -6.35
CA GLU A 296 -3.31 12.72 -6.20
C GLU A 296 -3.81 12.44 -7.62
N ARG A 297 -3.52 11.24 -8.13
CA ARG A 297 -4.23 10.71 -9.28
C ARG A 297 -5.43 9.98 -8.73
N GLU A 298 -6.61 10.46 -9.07
CA GLU A 298 -7.83 9.66 -8.97
C GLU A 298 -7.58 8.40 -9.83
N VAL A 299 -7.48 7.24 -9.17
CA VAL A 299 -7.25 5.98 -9.88
C VAL A 299 -8.61 5.59 -10.45
N LYS A 300 -8.82 5.84 -11.75
CA LYS A 300 -9.95 5.27 -12.46
C LYS A 300 -9.84 3.74 -12.40
N GLU A 301 -10.99 3.09 -12.19
CA GLU A 301 -11.08 1.64 -12.16
C GLU A 301 -10.64 1.08 -13.51
N ASP A 302 -9.67 0.18 -13.46
CA ASP A 302 -9.19 -0.57 -14.63
C ASP A 302 -10.13 -1.75 -14.85
N GLU A 303 -10.64 -1.94 -16.06
CA GLU A 303 -11.59 -3.01 -16.41
C GLU A 303 -11.03 -4.40 -16.08
N PHE A 304 -9.70 -4.54 -16.13
CA PHE A 304 -9.03 -5.75 -15.68
C PHE A 304 -9.22 -6.05 -14.19
N SER A 305 -9.25 -5.03 -13.33
CA SER A 305 -9.49 -5.22 -11.89
C SER A 305 -10.91 -5.72 -11.63
N ILE A 306 -11.90 -5.23 -12.39
CA ILE A 306 -13.29 -5.71 -12.33
C ILE A 306 -13.37 -7.17 -12.76
N PHE A 307 -12.78 -7.51 -13.90
CA PHE A 307 -12.76 -8.89 -14.39
C PHE A 307 -12.09 -9.83 -13.40
N LEU A 308 -10.95 -9.41 -12.85
CA LEU A 308 -10.21 -10.18 -11.87
C LEU A 308 -10.99 -10.38 -10.57
N GLU A 309 -11.66 -9.35 -10.06
CA GLU A 309 -12.50 -9.43 -8.86
C GLU A 309 -13.74 -10.28 -9.10
N LYS A 310 -14.56 -9.90 -10.08
CA LYS A 310 -15.91 -10.43 -10.26
C LYS A 310 -15.93 -11.79 -10.93
N PHE A 311 -15.11 -11.98 -11.96
CA PHE A 311 -15.13 -13.20 -12.76
C PHE A 311 -14.09 -14.22 -12.28
N LEU A 312 -12.89 -13.77 -11.96
CA LEU A 312 -11.78 -14.67 -11.57
C LEU A 312 -11.63 -14.84 -10.06
N ASN A 313 -12.32 -14.05 -9.24
CA ASN A 313 -12.16 -14.03 -7.78
C ASN A 313 -10.68 -13.96 -7.36
N TRP A 314 -9.93 -13.07 -8.00
CA TRP A 314 -8.49 -12.83 -7.79
C TRP A 314 -7.56 -14.01 -8.13
N GLY A 315 -8.08 -15.08 -8.75
CA GLY A 315 -7.30 -16.23 -9.21
C GLY A 315 -7.21 -16.29 -10.74
N LYS A 316 -6.01 -16.14 -11.30
CA LYS A 316 -5.80 -16.15 -12.76
C LYS A 316 -5.98 -17.53 -13.42
N SER A 317 -6.09 -18.61 -12.64
CA SER A 317 -6.20 -19.97 -13.15
C SER A 317 -7.66 -20.38 -13.27
N PHE A 318 -8.07 -20.76 -14.48
CA PHE A 318 -9.36 -21.37 -14.78
C PHE A 318 -9.26 -22.18 -16.08
N SER A 319 -10.26 -23.00 -16.36
CA SER A 319 -10.36 -23.78 -17.59
C SER A 319 -11.66 -23.44 -18.31
N ILE A 320 -11.61 -23.42 -19.64
CA ILE A 320 -12.76 -23.18 -20.51
C ILE A 320 -12.78 -24.24 -21.62
N ASP A 321 -13.89 -24.95 -21.79
CA ASP A 321 -14.02 -26.12 -22.67
C ASP A 321 -12.90 -27.15 -22.47
N GLY A 322 -12.56 -27.43 -21.21
CA GLY A 322 -11.52 -28.40 -20.85
C GLY A 322 -10.09 -27.96 -21.18
N LYS A 323 -9.86 -26.71 -21.60
CA LYS A 323 -8.53 -26.14 -21.83
C LYS A 323 -8.14 -25.21 -20.68
N ASP A 324 -7.01 -25.48 -20.07
CA ASP A 324 -6.51 -24.67 -18.95
C ASP A 324 -5.89 -23.36 -19.44
N VAL A 325 -6.30 -22.25 -18.83
CA VAL A 325 -5.64 -20.96 -18.97
C VAL A 325 -4.43 -20.92 -18.03
N ALA A 326 -3.25 -20.90 -18.63
CA ALA A 326 -1.97 -20.93 -17.94
C ALA A 326 -1.45 -19.53 -17.57
N ASP A 327 -1.81 -18.50 -18.36
CA ASP A 327 -1.40 -17.11 -18.11
C ASP A 327 -2.44 -16.10 -18.63
N ILE A 328 -2.49 -14.93 -17.99
CA ILE A 328 -3.37 -13.81 -18.35
C ILE A 328 -2.51 -12.54 -18.40
N LYS A 329 -2.36 -11.96 -19.59
CA LYS A 329 -1.58 -10.74 -19.82
C LYS A 329 -2.49 -9.58 -20.18
N VAL A 330 -2.33 -8.46 -19.50
CA VAL A 330 -2.99 -7.19 -19.84
C VAL A 330 -2.23 -6.52 -20.99
N SER A 331 -2.93 -6.11 -22.03
CA SER A 331 -2.42 -5.39 -23.20
C SER A 331 -2.43 -3.88 -22.93
N SER A 332 -1.43 -3.15 -23.43
CA SER A 332 -1.31 -1.70 -23.26
C SER A 332 -1.37 -0.92 -24.58
N SER A 333 -1.86 -1.54 -25.65
CA SER A 333 -1.91 -0.99 -27.01
C SER A 333 -3.31 -1.21 -27.58
N GLY A 334 -3.88 -0.25 -28.31
CA GLY A 334 -5.28 -0.12 -28.76
C GLY A 334 -5.93 -1.28 -29.55
N GLY A 335 -5.83 -2.49 -29.00
CA GLY A 335 -6.59 -3.69 -29.30
C GLY A 335 -7.00 -4.34 -27.96
N PRO A 336 -7.36 -5.63 -27.96
CA PRO A 336 -8.04 -6.23 -26.82
C PRO A 336 -7.30 -6.14 -25.48
N ASP A 337 -8.02 -5.81 -24.42
CA ASP A 337 -7.49 -5.55 -23.07
C ASP A 337 -6.67 -6.70 -22.51
N VAL A 338 -7.08 -7.93 -22.79
CA VAL A 338 -6.50 -9.14 -22.20
C VAL A 338 -6.13 -10.16 -23.27
N ARG A 339 -4.99 -10.82 -23.05
CA ARG A 339 -4.59 -12.02 -23.76
C ARG A 339 -4.51 -13.20 -22.80
N LEU A 340 -5.40 -14.16 -22.99
CA LEU A 340 -5.35 -15.47 -22.33
C LEU A 340 -4.33 -16.35 -23.06
N THR A 341 -3.48 -17.06 -22.33
CA THR A 341 -2.57 -18.08 -22.88
C THR A 341 -2.96 -19.43 -22.29
N PHE A 342 -3.26 -20.40 -23.14
CA PHE A 342 -3.61 -21.76 -22.73
C PHE A 342 -2.37 -22.61 -22.47
N SER A 343 -2.52 -23.69 -21.72
CA SER A 343 -1.44 -24.65 -21.43
C SER A 343 -0.77 -25.23 -22.69
N GLY A 344 -1.50 -25.29 -23.81
CA GLY A 344 -0.96 -25.67 -25.13
C GLY A 344 -0.22 -24.56 -25.90
N GLY A 345 -0.05 -23.37 -25.31
CA GLY A 345 0.64 -22.22 -25.90
C GLY A 345 -0.20 -21.35 -26.85
N THR A 346 -1.44 -21.76 -27.17
CA THR A 346 -2.36 -20.92 -27.94
C THR A 346 -2.82 -19.71 -27.13
N THR A 347 -3.18 -18.63 -27.83
CA THR A 347 -3.64 -17.40 -27.19
C THR A 347 -5.02 -16.99 -27.66
N GLN A 348 -5.78 -16.37 -26.76
CA GLN A 348 -7.12 -15.86 -27.06
C GLN A 348 -7.24 -14.40 -26.59
N PRO A 349 -7.53 -13.46 -27.49
CA PRO A 349 -7.88 -12.10 -27.11
C PRO A 349 -9.24 -12.05 -26.38
N LEU A 350 -9.31 -11.24 -25.34
CA LEU A 350 -10.49 -10.98 -24.52
C LEU A 350 -10.59 -9.48 -24.28
N GLU A 351 -11.74 -8.91 -24.62
CA GLU A 351 -12.08 -7.52 -24.30
C GLU A 351 -12.90 -7.45 -23.02
N LEU A 352 -12.67 -6.41 -22.23
CA LEU A 352 -13.36 -6.19 -20.96
C LEU A 352 -14.21 -4.93 -21.06
N GLU A 353 -15.49 -5.06 -20.73
CA GLU A 353 -16.43 -3.95 -20.88
C GLU A 353 -17.28 -3.76 -19.63
N HIS A 354 -17.76 -2.54 -19.40
CA HIS A 354 -18.75 -2.31 -18.34
C HIS A 354 -20.12 -2.87 -18.71
N ASN A 355 -20.51 -2.82 -20.00
CA ASN A 355 -21.78 -3.36 -20.47
C ASN A 355 -21.68 -3.82 -21.92
N TRP A 356 -22.61 -4.65 -22.36
CA TRP A 356 -22.56 -5.27 -23.69
C TRP A 356 -22.54 -4.27 -24.85
N LYS A 357 -23.16 -3.10 -24.67
CA LYS A 357 -23.27 -2.10 -25.73
C LYS A 357 -21.95 -1.34 -25.92
N ASN A 358 -21.16 -1.16 -24.87
CA ASN A 358 -19.89 -0.41 -24.95
C ASN A 358 -18.96 -0.95 -26.03
N TYR A 359 -18.91 -2.27 -26.23
CA TYR A 359 -18.12 -2.88 -27.30
C TYR A 359 -18.40 -2.26 -28.67
N LEU A 360 -19.67 -1.96 -28.93
CA LEU A 360 -20.13 -1.34 -30.18
C LEU A 360 -19.92 0.17 -30.16
N ASP A 361 -20.18 0.83 -29.03
CA ASP A 361 -20.04 2.28 -28.87
C ASP A 361 -18.56 2.73 -28.95
N HIS A 362 -17.62 1.86 -28.59
CA HIS A 362 -16.18 2.06 -28.74
C HIS A 362 -15.65 1.69 -30.15
N ASP A 363 -16.55 1.28 -31.06
CA ASP A 363 -16.24 0.93 -32.46
C ASP A 363 -15.24 -0.23 -32.63
N HIS A 364 -15.21 -1.18 -31.68
CA HIS A 364 -14.29 -2.32 -31.72
C HIS A 364 -14.53 -3.23 -32.94
N GLN A 365 -15.79 -3.39 -33.37
CA GLN A 365 -16.19 -4.12 -34.57
C GLN A 365 -15.53 -3.61 -35.87
N SER A 366 -15.11 -2.35 -35.89
CA SER A 366 -14.47 -1.73 -37.06
C SER A 366 -12.96 -1.96 -37.08
N ASN A 367 -12.35 -2.35 -35.96
CA ASN A 367 -10.91 -2.54 -35.83
C ASN A 367 -10.49 -4.02 -35.95
N HIS A 368 -9.56 -4.32 -36.86
CA HIS A 368 -9.05 -5.68 -37.08
C HIS A 368 -8.32 -6.30 -35.87
N ALA A 369 -7.87 -5.49 -34.91
CA ALA A 369 -7.26 -6.00 -33.68
C ALA A 369 -8.22 -6.87 -32.86
N PHE A 370 -9.54 -6.73 -33.06
CA PHE A 370 -10.60 -7.43 -32.34
C PHE A 370 -11.12 -8.68 -33.06
N SER A 371 -10.48 -9.11 -34.15
CA SER A 371 -10.86 -10.36 -34.83
C SER A 371 -10.72 -11.57 -33.90
N ASN A 372 -11.77 -12.38 -33.85
CA ASN A 372 -11.99 -13.53 -32.97
C ASN A 372 -11.89 -13.21 -31.48
N CYS A 373 -12.10 -11.95 -31.09
CA CYS A 373 -12.06 -11.54 -29.68
C CYS A 373 -13.23 -12.14 -28.90
N TRP A 374 -12.97 -12.58 -27.68
CA TRP A 374 -14.02 -12.85 -26.70
C TRP A 374 -14.36 -11.55 -25.98
N VAL A 375 -15.50 -11.50 -25.29
CA VAL A 375 -15.85 -10.34 -24.47
C VAL A 375 -16.30 -10.77 -23.09
N PHE A 376 -15.87 -10.04 -22.08
CA PHE A 376 -16.45 -10.05 -20.74
C PHE A 376 -17.16 -8.72 -20.51
N ALA A 377 -18.36 -8.76 -19.92
CA ALA A 377 -19.00 -7.55 -19.42
C ALA A 377 -19.32 -7.65 -17.92
N GLU A 378 -19.20 -6.53 -17.22
CA GLU A 378 -19.64 -6.38 -15.82
C GLU A 378 -21.16 -6.58 -15.67
N GLU A 379 -21.92 -6.30 -16.73
CA GLU A 379 -23.37 -6.46 -16.81
C GLU A 379 -23.80 -7.93 -16.66
N ASN A 380 -24.91 -8.18 -15.95
CA ASN A 380 -25.53 -9.51 -15.89
C ASN A 380 -25.93 -10.00 -17.29
N TRP A 381 -25.92 -11.32 -17.47
CA TRP A 381 -26.31 -11.96 -18.72
C TRP A 381 -27.76 -11.67 -19.11
N ASP A 382 -27.96 -11.28 -20.38
CA ASP A 382 -29.26 -11.11 -21.01
C ASP A 382 -29.15 -11.50 -22.50
N ALA A 383 -29.52 -12.75 -22.80
CA ALA A 383 -29.44 -13.32 -24.14
C ALA A 383 -30.23 -12.51 -25.19
N GLN A 384 -31.41 -11.97 -24.82
CA GLN A 384 -32.24 -11.19 -25.75
C GLN A 384 -31.58 -9.87 -26.08
N LYS A 385 -31.01 -9.20 -25.08
CA LYS A 385 -30.27 -7.95 -25.28
C LYS A 385 -29.04 -8.16 -26.15
N VAL A 386 -28.23 -9.19 -25.87
CA VAL A 386 -27.03 -9.51 -26.65
C VAL A 386 -27.39 -9.81 -28.11
N MET A 387 -28.40 -10.65 -28.35
CA MET A 387 -28.85 -10.96 -29.71
C MET A 387 -29.29 -9.71 -30.47
N ARG A 388 -30.08 -8.84 -29.82
CA ARG A 388 -30.54 -7.57 -30.41
C ARG A 388 -29.38 -6.61 -30.73
N LEU A 389 -28.35 -6.55 -29.90
CA LEU A 389 -27.22 -5.64 -30.08
C LEU A 389 -26.29 -6.13 -31.19
N PHE A 390 -25.92 -7.40 -31.19
CA PHE A 390 -24.79 -7.89 -31.97
C PHE A 390 -25.17 -8.57 -33.28
N LYS A 391 -26.38 -9.12 -33.44
CA LYS A 391 -26.72 -9.94 -34.62
C LYS A 391 -26.55 -9.21 -35.95
N THR A 392 -27.11 -8.01 -36.07
CA THR A 392 -26.99 -7.21 -37.30
C THR A 392 -25.54 -6.81 -37.55
N VAL A 393 -24.82 -6.43 -36.49
CA VAL A 393 -23.40 -6.06 -36.59
C VAL A 393 -22.53 -7.26 -36.98
N LYS A 394 -22.86 -8.47 -36.50
CA LYS A 394 -22.17 -9.72 -36.84
C LYS A 394 -22.24 -10.00 -38.34
N ALA A 395 -23.39 -9.76 -38.96
CA ALA A 395 -23.54 -9.94 -40.41
C ALA A 395 -22.62 -9.01 -41.21
N GLU A 396 -22.38 -7.79 -40.72
CA GLU A 396 -21.54 -6.78 -41.39
C GLU A 396 -20.05 -6.95 -41.09
N HIS A 397 -19.68 -7.29 -39.84
CA HIS A 397 -18.31 -7.25 -39.35
C HIS A 397 -17.70 -8.64 -39.06
N ASN A 398 -18.50 -9.70 -39.16
CA ASN A 398 -18.13 -11.11 -39.04
C ASN A 398 -17.29 -11.42 -37.79
N ASN A 399 -16.04 -11.84 -37.96
CA ASN A 399 -15.19 -12.30 -36.86
C ASN A 399 -14.74 -11.19 -35.92
N ARG A 400 -15.03 -9.92 -36.22
CA ARG A 400 -14.79 -8.79 -35.30
C ARG A 400 -15.94 -8.56 -34.33
N VAL A 401 -16.99 -9.38 -34.37
CA VAL A 401 -18.02 -9.46 -33.33
C VAL A 401 -17.78 -10.75 -32.53
N PRO A 402 -17.74 -10.67 -31.18
CA PRO A 402 -17.41 -11.81 -30.33
C PRO A 402 -18.37 -12.98 -30.49
N ASP A 403 -17.86 -14.20 -30.54
CA ASP A 403 -18.67 -15.43 -30.54
C ASP A 403 -18.79 -16.06 -29.15
N VAL A 404 -17.96 -15.63 -28.20
CA VAL A 404 -17.95 -16.12 -26.82
C VAL A 404 -18.05 -14.96 -25.84
N PHE A 405 -19.00 -15.06 -24.93
CA PHE A 405 -19.34 -14.05 -23.94
C PHE A 405 -19.11 -14.62 -22.54
N LEU A 406 -18.21 -14.01 -21.78
CA LEU A 406 -17.97 -14.32 -20.37
C LEU A 406 -18.83 -13.36 -19.53
N CYS A 407 -19.55 -13.87 -18.54
CA CYS A 407 -20.52 -13.06 -17.81
C CYS A 407 -20.78 -13.57 -16.39
N LEU A 408 -21.59 -12.78 -15.68
CA LEU A 408 -22.26 -13.21 -14.46
C LEU A 408 -23.75 -13.44 -14.72
N GLU A 409 -24.29 -14.54 -14.21
CA GLU A 409 -25.72 -14.83 -14.21
C GLU A 409 -26.15 -15.15 -12.77
N GLY A 410 -26.93 -14.27 -12.15
CA GLY A 410 -27.31 -14.43 -10.73
C GLY A 410 -26.11 -14.49 -9.78
N GLY A 411 -24.99 -13.84 -10.13
CA GLY A 411 -23.72 -13.89 -9.40
C GLY A 411 -22.87 -15.14 -9.65
N GLN A 412 -23.34 -16.08 -10.49
CA GLN A 412 -22.55 -17.23 -10.93
C GLN A 412 -21.77 -16.90 -12.20
N ARG A 413 -20.53 -17.40 -12.26
CA ARG A 413 -19.64 -17.24 -13.43
C ARG A 413 -20.11 -18.16 -14.55
N ARG A 414 -20.42 -17.59 -15.71
CA ARG A 414 -20.90 -18.31 -16.90
C ARG A 414 -20.13 -17.85 -18.14
N ALA A 415 -20.14 -18.70 -19.16
CA ALA A 415 -19.70 -18.34 -20.48
C ALA A 415 -20.65 -18.95 -21.51
N TYR A 416 -20.96 -18.19 -22.56
CA TYR A 416 -21.87 -18.61 -23.62
C TYR A 416 -21.24 -18.44 -24.98
N ARG A 417 -21.49 -19.39 -25.88
CA ARG A 417 -21.13 -19.30 -27.28
C ARG A 417 -22.38 -18.99 -28.10
N ALA A 418 -22.35 -17.94 -28.90
CA ALA A 418 -23.46 -17.55 -29.73
C ALA A 418 -23.54 -18.45 -30.97
N ASN A 419 -24.74 -18.96 -31.26
CA ASN A 419 -25.11 -19.46 -32.58
C ASN A 419 -25.98 -18.40 -33.27
N TRP A 420 -25.36 -17.57 -34.10
CA TRP A 420 -26.02 -16.43 -34.73
C TRP A 420 -27.10 -16.80 -35.75
N GLU A 421 -27.00 -17.99 -36.35
CA GLU A 421 -27.98 -18.48 -37.34
C GLU A 421 -29.24 -18.99 -36.66
N GLU A 422 -29.08 -19.76 -35.59
CA GLU A 422 -30.20 -20.32 -34.82
C GLU A 422 -30.75 -19.34 -33.76
N GLU A 423 -30.07 -18.23 -33.54
CA GLU A 423 -30.38 -17.23 -32.52
C GLU A 423 -30.38 -17.80 -31.09
N THR A 424 -29.49 -18.77 -30.85
CA THR A 424 -29.34 -19.48 -29.58
C THR A 424 -27.96 -19.23 -28.96
N PHE A 425 -27.83 -19.61 -27.69
CA PHE A 425 -26.56 -19.58 -26.97
C PHE A 425 -26.32 -20.96 -26.35
N GLU A 426 -25.11 -21.47 -26.55
CA GLU A 426 -24.65 -22.72 -25.95
C GLU A 426 -23.81 -22.43 -24.71
N ASP A 427 -24.04 -23.18 -23.63
CA ASP A 427 -23.20 -23.12 -22.44
C ASP A 427 -21.76 -23.55 -22.77
N VAL A 428 -20.80 -22.72 -22.40
CA VAL A 428 -19.37 -23.01 -22.48
C VAL A 428 -18.90 -23.44 -21.10
N GLN A 429 -18.28 -24.62 -21.02
CA GLN A 429 -17.96 -25.21 -19.72
C GLN A 429 -16.79 -24.48 -19.06
N LEU A 430 -17.04 -23.90 -17.88
CA LEU A 430 -16.01 -23.28 -17.05
C LEU A 430 -15.66 -24.19 -15.86
N SER A 431 -14.37 -24.21 -15.50
CA SER A 431 -13.89 -24.85 -14.27
C SER A 431 -12.88 -23.95 -13.57
N PHE A 432 -12.90 -23.92 -12.24
CA PHE A 432 -11.99 -23.11 -11.44
C PHE A 432 -11.34 -24.00 -10.36
N PRO A 433 -10.00 -23.99 -10.23
CA PRO A 433 -9.29 -24.87 -9.30
C PRO A 433 -9.49 -24.54 -7.80
N ASN A 434 -10.18 -23.43 -7.47
CA ASN A 434 -10.42 -22.98 -6.09
C ASN A 434 -11.88 -22.52 -5.85
N SER A 435 -12.84 -22.98 -6.65
CA SER A 435 -14.27 -22.63 -6.48
C SER A 435 -14.97 -23.47 -5.42
#